data_AF-A0A0M3TC40-F1
#
_entry.id   AF-A0A0M3TC40-F1
#
_cell.length_a   1.000
_cell.length_b   1.000
_cell.length_c   1.000
_cell.angle_alpha   90.00
_cell.angle_beta   90.00
_cell.angle_gamma   90.00
#
_symmetry.space_group_name_H-M   'P 1'
#
loop_
_entity.id
_entity.type
_entity.pdbx_description
1 polymer ?
#
loop_
_entity_poly.entity_id
_entity_poly.type
_entity_poly.pdbx_seq_one_letter_code
_entity_poly.pdbx_strand_id
1 'polypeptide(L)'
;MKDDTDLNYQRPFVDLPVATDPRLPARVDLRDNTSSFNRHWEMTLLDGTLYMRHRETAEPWRYAPMPEGFHDTLIGISLDADRLVGVDADGWLYTMKGTLKEPEEFVWIRAWGGPGRIFDGFQIANTTPGQWVLSVISTSEDQTYVDGDGRVHPVSFAGLTQVLFLAGDGQHIISCDPWLTRDYSYEVGTPVDCRFLVHSLSAAASTTFITNKYGDMYTRLYDVDLAGGDPAQFRYTWVGKPERKESGSWKEHRINFRTAPIKLPPQEWLHHSKIPGTITDRISIHSTAPGADNRELRVEGKHSGHTGYWHKMLLDEEWEFTATGQPLQGTILDNSPTDRTSDTLVDPSPYSYEGRLYGNKNVRVKIPNFAYAATSHPVEATIYDTPEDAEAGGPHNAWGTGRTYHMTIATAYGRLASPLSQRLFSRAFGLDDEPRYYKAALLVPPEVLAQRVHDPALDAFLAENIDEDPVIPFYLKVTEEEIKVIVPPLPFAAIDFPTRVSRLRRI
;
A
#
# COMPACT_ATOMS: atom_id res chain seq x y z
N MET A 1 21.64 -22.29 -2.86
CA MET A 1 20.77 -22.80 -1.79
C MET A 1 19.45 -23.21 -2.42
N LYS A 2 19.43 -24.41 -2.99
CA LYS A 2 18.21 -25.15 -3.35
C LYS A 2 18.30 -26.45 -2.55
N ASP A 3 18.29 -26.30 -1.23
CA ASP A 3 18.31 -27.43 -0.30
C ASP A 3 17.37 -27.08 0.84
N ASP A 4 16.18 -27.67 0.77
CA ASP A 4 15.32 -27.94 1.91
C ASP A 4 16.05 -28.92 2.85
N THR A 5 16.98 -28.46 3.69
CA THR A 5 17.60 -29.21 4.81
C THR A 5 18.55 -28.25 5.55
N ASP A 6 18.49 -28.02 6.87
CA ASP A 6 18.36 -28.98 7.98
C ASP A 6 17.25 -28.64 9.01
N LEU A 7 16.35 -29.61 9.20
CA LEU A 7 15.21 -29.62 10.13
C LEU A 7 15.59 -30.07 11.55
N ASN A 8 16.60 -29.47 12.19
CA ASN A 8 17.04 -29.86 13.54
C ASN A 8 16.74 -28.83 14.65
N TYR A 9 15.68 -28.04 14.52
CA TYR A 9 15.18 -27.18 15.60
C TYR A 9 13.70 -27.43 15.94
N GLN A 10 13.24 -28.68 15.80
CA GLN A 10 11.93 -29.10 16.27
C GLN A 10 11.99 -29.42 17.77
N ARG A 11 11.99 -28.39 18.61
CA ARG A 11 11.86 -28.55 20.06
C ARG A 11 10.70 -27.71 20.59
N PRO A 12 9.91 -28.25 21.52
CA PRO A 12 8.94 -27.46 22.27
C PRO A 12 9.60 -26.24 22.87
N PHE A 13 8.85 -25.14 22.98
CA PHE A 13 9.35 -23.90 23.56
C PHE A 13 10.05 -24.12 24.92
N VAL A 14 9.46 -24.96 25.78
CA VAL A 14 9.99 -25.27 27.11
C VAL A 14 11.38 -25.95 27.11
N ASP A 15 11.74 -26.58 26.00
CA ASP A 15 13.01 -27.31 25.81
C ASP A 15 14.07 -26.48 25.08
N LEU A 16 13.71 -25.29 24.58
CA LEU A 16 14.68 -24.34 24.02
C LEU A 16 15.58 -23.79 25.12
N PRO A 17 16.89 -23.58 24.88
CA PRO A 17 17.78 -23.08 25.93
C PRO A 17 17.32 -21.71 26.45
N VAL A 18 17.41 -21.52 27.77
CA VAL A 18 17.12 -20.23 28.40
C VAL A 18 18.27 -19.26 28.12
N ALA A 19 17.94 -18.05 27.69
CA ALA A 19 18.88 -16.96 27.51
C ALA A 19 18.98 -16.14 28.80
N THR A 20 20.21 -15.74 29.15
CA THR A 20 20.49 -14.96 30.37
C THR A 20 21.17 -13.63 30.06
N ASP A 21 21.14 -13.17 28.81
CA ASP A 21 21.73 -11.89 28.43
C ASP A 21 20.95 -10.74 29.09
N PRO A 22 21.59 -9.90 29.94
CA PRO A 22 20.91 -8.84 30.67
C PRO A 22 20.43 -7.69 29.78
N ARG A 23 20.81 -7.66 28.50
CA ARG A 23 20.34 -6.66 27.52
C ARG A 23 18.98 -7.02 26.94
N LEU A 24 18.50 -8.25 27.13
CA LEU A 24 17.18 -8.66 26.64
C LEU A 24 16.07 -7.85 27.33
N PRO A 25 15.08 -7.36 26.56
CA PRO A 25 14.10 -6.43 27.08
C PRO A 25 13.16 -7.12 28.08
N ALA A 26 12.78 -6.39 29.13
CA ALA A 26 11.79 -6.89 30.08
C ALA A 26 10.38 -7.00 29.48
N ARG A 27 10.06 -6.17 28.46
CA ARG A 27 8.80 -6.07 27.72
C ARG A 27 9.05 -5.53 26.31
N VAL A 28 8.24 -5.91 25.34
CA VAL A 28 8.26 -5.35 23.98
C VAL A 28 6.96 -4.59 23.74
N ASP A 29 7.01 -3.26 23.84
CA ASP A 29 5.82 -2.40 23.75
C ASP A 29 5.54 -1.85 22.36
N LEU A 30 6.59 -1.69 21.56
CA LEU A 30 6.53 -1.22 20.20
C LEU A 30 7.22 -2.25 19.30
N ARG A 31 6.69 -2.43 18.11
CA ARG A 31 7.35 -3.18 17.05
C ARG A 31 8.36 -2.25 16.37
N ASP A 32 9.60 -2.70 16.26
CA ASP A 32 10.65 -2.10 15.44
C ASP A 32 11.52 -3.20 14.82
N ASN A 33 12.64 -2.82 14.19
CA ASN A 33 13.50 -3.78 13.51
C ASN A 33 14.43 -4.59 14.44
N THR A 34 14.37 -4.38 15.76
CA THR A 34 15.12 -5.15 16.77
C THR A 34 14.20 -6.02 17.63
N SER A 35 13.02 -5.51 17.99
CA SER A 35 12.05 -6.20 18.85
C SER A 35 10.66 -6.09 18.24
N SER A 36 9.94 -7.19 18.20
CA SER A 36 8.62 -7.25 17.57
C SER A 36 7.72 -8.27 18.28
N PHE A 37 6.43 -8.26 17.97
CA PHE A 37 5.48 -9.18 18.57
C PHE A 37 4.28 -9.44 17.66
N ASN A 38 3.64 -10.58 17.86
CA ASN A 38 2.28 -10.87 17.40
C ASN A 38 1.44 -11.31 18.62
N ARG A 39 0.21 -11.81 18.45
CA ARG A 39 -0.63 -12.22 19.59
C ARG A 39 -0.09 -13.38 20.43
N HIS A 40 0.95 -14.08 19.98
CA HIS A 40 1.46 -15.29 20.62
C HIS A 40 2.89 -15.11 21.15
N TRP A 41 3.77 -14.49 20.38
CA TRP A 41 5.19 -14.34 20.70
C TRP A 41 5.60 -12.87 20.81
N GLU A 42 6.53 -12.60 21.73
CA GLU A 42 7.49 -11.52 21.60
C GLU A 42 8.80 -12.10 21.07
N MET A 43 9.44 -11.40 20.14
CA MET A 43 10.72 -11.79 19.56
C MET A 43 11.69 -10.61 19.52
N THR A 44 12.96 -10.86 19.88
CA THR A 44 14.03 -9.85 19.90
C THR A 44 15.26 -10.38 19.18
N LEU A 45 15.84 -9.56 18.30
CA LEU A 45 17.14 -9.79 17.69
C LEU A 45 18.20 -9.01 18.49
N LEU A 46 19.20 -9.72 18.99
CA LEU A 46 20.35 -9.13 19.69
C LEU A 46 21.63 -9.76 19.14
N ASP A 47 22.52 -8.93 18.61
CA ASP A 47 23.79 -9.34 17.99
C ASP A 47 23.62 -10.50 16.99
N GLY A 48 22.59 -10.42 16.13
CA GLY A 48 22.30 -11.45 15.12
C GLY A 48 21.72 -12.77 15.66
N THR A 49 21.44 -12.85 16.96
CA THR A 49 20.74 -13.98 17.59
C THR A 49 19.28 -13.62 17.86
N LEU A 50 18.36 -14.50 17.44
CA LEU A 50 16.93 -14.34 17.70
C LEU A 50 16.53 -15.01 19.02
N TYR A 51 15.77 -14.27 19.81
CA TYR A 51 15.20 -14.71 21.08
C TYR A 51 13.69 -14.62 21.02
N MET A 52 13.00 -15.51 21.74
CA MET A 52 11.55 -15.53 21.81
C MET A 52 11.05 -15.85 23.22
N ARG A 53 9.82 -15.41 23.50
CA ARG A 53 9.02 -15.81 24.66
C ARG A 53 7.54 -15.58 24.37
N HIS A 54 6.65 -16.26 25.09
CA HIS A 54 5.22 -16.00 24.95
C HIS A 54 4.88 -14.55 25.32
N ARG A 55 4.04 -13.90 24.51
CA ARG A 55 3.60 -12.52 24.74
C ARG A 55 2.85 -12.38 26.06
N GLU A 56 3.06 -11.25 26.73
CA GLU A 56 2.37 -10.92 27.99
C GLU A 56 2.63 -11.93 29.13
N THR A 57 3.76 -12.63 29.08
CA THR A 57 4.19 -13.55 30.14
C THR A 57 5.46 -13.05 30.84
N ALA A 58 5.72 -13.59 32.03
CA ALA A 58 6.99 -13.41 32.75
C ALA A 58 7.99 -14.55 32.45
N GLU A 59 7.76 -15.34 31.40
CA GLU A 59 8.66 -16.41 31.04
C GLU A 59 10.04 -15.87 30.62
N PRO A 60 11.12 -16.61 30.89
CA PRO A 60 12.43 -16.20 30.45
C PRO A 60 12.51 -16.24 28.93
N TRP A 61 13.32 -15.35 28.36
CA TRP A 61 13.70 -15.42 26.96
C TRP A 61 14.41 -16.73 26.67
N ARG A 62 14.14 -17.30 25.50
CA ARG A 62 14.80 -18.50 24.98
C ARG A 62 15.32 -18.25 23.58
N TYR A 63 16.33 -19.01 23.18
CA TYR A 63 16.87 -18.95 21.82
C TYR A 63 15.82 -19.46 20.84
N ALA A 64 15.42 -18.62 19.88
CA ALA A 64 14.50 -19.01 18.85
C ALA A 64 15.20 -19.92 17.81
N PRO A 65 14.52 -20.93 17.26
CA PRO A 65 15.00 -21.72 16.14
C PRO A 65 15.47 -20.87 14.95
N MET A 66 16.76 -20.98 14.62
CA MET A 66 17.35 -20.39 13.43
C MET A 66 18.26 -21.41 12.75
N PRO A 67 18.25 -21.52 11.41
CA PRO A 67 19.24 -22.32 10.71
C PRO A 67 20.66 -21.83 10.99
N GLU A 68 21.62 -22.75 11.09
CA GLU A 68 22.98 -22.46 11.59
C GLU A 68 23.68 -21.33 10.81
N GLY A 69 23.46 -21.25 9.50
CA GLY A 69 24.00 -20.21 8.63
C GLY A 69 23.37 -18.82 8.78
N PHE A 70 22.38 -18.63 9.66
CA PHE A 70 21.76 -17.32 9.95
C PHE A 70 22.24 -16.65 11.22
N HIS A 71 22.90 -17.39 12.11
CA HIS A 71 23.50 -16.78 13.30
C HIS A 71 24.47 -15.68 12.86
N ASP A 72 24.41 -14.54 13.55
CA ASP A 72 25.24 -13.35 13.29
C ASP A 72 25.06 -12.69 11.91
N THR A 73 24.05 -13.12 11.14
CA THR A 73 23.81 -12.63 9.76
C THR A 73 22.73 -11.56 9.71
N LEU A 74 21.67 -11.72 10.50
CA LEU A 74 20.54 -10.79 10.51
C LEU A 74 20.90 -9.50 11.23
N ILE A 75 20.52 -8.36 10.64
CA ILE A 75 20.65 -7.02 11.24
C ILE A 75 19.31 -6.43 11.67
N GLY A 76 18.20 -7.03 11.27
CA GLY A 76 16.88 -6.65 11.76
C GLY A 76 15.78 -7.67 11.45
N ILE A 77 14.67 -7.55 12.17
CA ILE A 77 13.49 -8.42 12.07
C ILE A 77 12.20 -7.61 11.96
N SER A 78 11.11 -8.24 11.52
CA SER A 78 9.76 -7.71 11.65
C SER A 78 8.78 -8.87 11.72
N LEU A 79 7.94 -8.92 12.76
CA LEU A 79 6.96 -9.98 13.01
C LEU A 79 5.56 -9.42 12.85
N ASP A 80 4.73 -10.06 12.03
CA ASP A 80 3.30 -9.76 11.88
C ASP A 80 2.51 -11.04 11.60
N ALA A 81 1.36 -11.21 12.26
CA ALA A 81 0.55 -12.42 12.20
C ALA A 81 1.41 -13.71 12.26
N ASP A 82 1.32 -14.59 11.26
CA ASP A 82 2.00 -15.88 11.22
C ASP A 82 3.36 -15.87 10.49
N ARG A 83 3.97 -14.69 10.32
CA ARG A 83 5.27 -14.52 9.67
C ARG A 83 6.21 -13.63 10.46
N LEU A 84 7.49 -13.96 10.39
CA LEU A 84 8.59 -13.04 10.66
C LEU A 84 9.43 -12.89 9.39
N VAL A 85 9.91 -11.68 9.11
CA VAL A 85 10.95 -11.42 8.13
C VAL A 85 12.20 -10.96 8.86
N GLY A 86 13.33 -11.61 8.57
CA GLY A 86 14.67 -11.16 8.92
C GLY A 86 15.36 -10.59 7.68
N VAL A 87 16.25 -9.61 7.92
CA VAL A 87 17.04 -8.96 6.87
C VAL A 87 18.52 -8.96 7.26
N ASP A 88 19.41 -9.24 6.32
CA ASP A 88 20.86 -9.14 6.50
C ASP A 88 21.43 -7.79 6.01
N ALA A 89 22.74 -7.58 6.22
CA ALA A 89 23.41 -6.33 5.86
C ALA A 89 23.39 -6.01 4.35
N ASP A 90 23.24 -7.04 3.51
CA ASP A 90 23.13 -6.91 2.05
C ASP A 90 21.66 -6.77 1.60
N GLY A 91 20.72 -6.69 2.54
CA GLY A 91 19.29 -6.51 2.28
C GLY A 91 18.53 -7.76 1.90
N TRP A 92 19.11 -8.97 1.98
CA TRP A 92 18.37 -10.19 1.66
C TRP A 92 17.25 -10.46 2.66
N LEU A 93 16.09 -10.82 2.13
CA LEU A 93 14.92 -11.21 2.92
C LEU A 93 14.94 -12.71 3.24
N TYR A 94 14.63 -13.02 4.50
CA TYR A 94 14.41 -14.37 5.00
C TYR A 94 13.09 -14.42 5.75
N THR A 95 12.18 -15.31 5.36
CA THR A 95 10.85 -15.40 5.97
C THR A 95 10.75 -16.63 6.84
N MET A 96 10.48 -16.44 8.13
CA MET A 96 10.02 -17.51 9.02
C MET A 96 8.49 -17.57 8.98
N LYS A 97 7.95 -18.76 8.69
CA LYS A 97 6.52 -19.05 8.71
C LYS A 97 6.13 -19.80 9.97
N GLY A 98 4.85 -19.70 10.35
CA GLY A 98 4.28 -20.49 11.44
C GLY A 98 4.37 -19.82 12.80
N THR A 99 4.64 -18.51 12.87
CA THR A 99 4.80 -17.79 14.15
C THR A 99 3.50 -17.60 14.94
N LEU A 100 2.38 -18.19 14.52
CA LEU A 100 1.18 -18.34 15.36
C LEU A 100 1.05 -19.76 15.96
N LYS A 101 2.07 -20.59 15.76
CA LYS A 101 2.19 -21.95 16.27
C LYS A 101 3.42 -22.06 17.17
N GLU A 102 3.67 -23.28 17.64
CA GLU A 102 4.84 -23.62 18.44
C GLU A 102 6.14 -23.67 17.60
N PRO A 103 7.32 -23.50 18.22
CA PRO A 103 8.61 -23.39 17.51
C PRO A 103 8.95 -24.58 16.61
N GLU A 104 8.41 -25.77 16.88
CA GLU A 104 8.60 -26.96 16.07
C GLU A 104 8.01 -26.85 14.65
N GLU A 105 7.05 -25.96 14.47
CA GLU A 105 6.40 -25.70 13.19
C GLU A 105 6.98 -24.49 12.46
N PHE A 106 8.04 -23.87 13.00
CA PHE A 106 8.70 -22.75 12.35
C PHE A 106 9.47 -23.21 11.12
N VAL A 107 9.24 -22.53 9.99
CA VAL A 107 9.91 -22.83 8.73
C VAL A 107 10.53 -21.58 8.15
N TRP A 108 11.85 -21.58 8.00
CA TRP A 108 12.60 -20.50 7.34
C TRP A 108 12.67 -20.73 5.83
N ILE A 109 12.35 -19.69 5.05
CA ILE A 109 12.32 -19.73 3.60
C ILE A 109 12.99 -18.47 3.06
N ARG A 110 13.94 -18.64 2.14
CA ARG A 110 14.55 -17.53 1.39
C ARG A 110 13.80 -17.22 0.09
N ALA A 111 13.04 -18.17 -0.44
CA ALA A 111 12.40 -18.04 -1.75
C ALA A 111 11.35 -16.90 -1.78
N TRP A 112 11.55 -15.97 -2.71
CA TRP A 112 10.72 -14.79 -2.94
C TRP A 112 10.51 -14.55 -4.43
N GLY A 113 9.27 -14.21 -4.80
CA GLY A 113 8.87 -13.73 -6.12
C GLY A 113 8.39 -14.78 -7.11
N GLY A 114 7.52 -14.30 -8.02
CA GLY A 114 6.82 -15.07 -9.04
C GLY A 114 5.73 -15.98 -8.44
N PRO A 115 4.72 -16.37 -9.25
CA PRO A 115 3.76 -17.38 -8.83
C PRO A 115 4.48 -18.64 -8.32
N GLY A 116 4.26 -19.01 -7.07
CA GLY A 116 4.84 -20.19 -6.44
C GLY A 116 6.23 -20.01 -5.82
N ARG A 117 6.77 -18.79 -5.70
CA ARG A 117 8.08 -18.49 -5.05
C ARG A 117 9.25 -19.26 -5.69
N ILE A 118 9.36 -19.21 -7.01
CA ILE A 118 10.30 -20.04 -7.77
C ILE A 118 11.73 -19.47 -7.87
N PHE A 119 12.00 -18.29 -7.29
CA PHE A 119 13.32 -17.64 -7.32
C PHE A 119 14.08 -17.71 -5.99
N ASP A 120 15.41 -17.61 -6.08
CA ASP A 120 16.37 -17.85 -4.98
C ASP A 120 16.46 -16.73 -3.92
N GLY A 121 15.50 -15.82 -3.88
CA GLY A 121 15.36 -14.78 -2.86
C GLY A 121 15.29 -13.36 -3.41
N PHE A 122 15.15 -12.39 -2.52
CA PHE A 122 14.95 -10.98 -2.88
C PHE A 122 15.71 -10.08 -1.91
N GLN A 123 16.23 -8.97 -2.43
CA GLN A 123 16.90 -7.93 -1.64
C GLN A 123 16.02 -6.69 -1.59
N ILE A 124 15.92 -6.06 -0.43
CA ILE A 124 15.37 -4.71 -0.29
C ILE A 124 16.50 -3.68 -0.40
N ALA A 125 16.19 -2.52 -0.97
CA ALA A 125 17.20 -1.48 -1.19
C ALA A 125 17.50 -0.63 0.06
N ASN A 126 16.68 -0.75 1.11
CA ASN A 126 16.84 0.00 2.35
C ASN A 126 16.61 -0.91 3.56
N THR A 127 17.61 -1.03 4.42
CA THR A 127 17.58 -1.81 5.66
C THR A 127 17.61 -0.93 6.91
N THR A 128 17.52 0.40 6.74
CA THR A 128 17.56 1.38 7.84
C THR A 128 16.43 1.09 8.84
N PRO A 129 16.74 0.96 10.14
CA PRO A 129 15.72 0.74 11.17
C PRO A 129 14.62 1.82 11.13
N GLY A 130 13.37 1.40 11.27
CA GLY A 130 12.20 2.27 11.20
C GLY A 130 11.76 2.65 9.78
N GLN A 131 12.47 2.19 8.75
CA GLN A 131 12.17 2.49 7.34
C GLN A 131 11.81 1.26 6.52
N TRP A 132 11.64 0.10 7.16
CA TRP A 132 11.08 -1.11 6.54
C TRP A 132 10.30 -1.95 7.56
N VAL A 133 9.28 -2.66 7.09
CA VAL A 133 8.38 -3.44 7.94
C VAL A 133 7.71 -4.58 7.18
N LEU A 134 7.37 -5.65 7.91
CA LEU A 134 6.49 -6.70 7.44
C LEU A 134 5.04 -6.39 7.79
N SER A 135 4.14 -6.61 6.84
CA SER A 135 2.70 -6.64 7.04
C SER A 135 2.09 -7.91 6.49
N VAL A 136 1.24 -8.55 7.28
CA VAL A 136 0.52 -9.77 6.90
C VAL A 136 -0.93 -9.62 7.28
N ILE A 137 -1.81 -9.74 6.29
CA ILE A 137 -3.25 -9.89 6.49
C ILE A 137 -3.63 -11.34 6.21
N SER A 138 -4.37 -11.96 7.12
CA SER A 138 -4.66 -13.40 7.04
C SER A 138 -6.12 -13.74 7.32
N THR A 139 -6.55 -14.91 6.84
CA THR A 139 -7.89 -15.44 7.12
C THR A 139 -8.06 -15.92 8.56
N SER A 140 -6.97 -16.13 9.31
CA SER A 140 -7.02 -16.60 10.71
C SER A 140 -7.04 -15.46 11.71
N GLU A 141 -6.34 -14.36 11.43
CA GLU A 141 -6.26 -13.20 12.33
C GLU A 141 -7.28 -12.14 11.96
N ASP A 142 -7.16 -11.55 10.77
CA ASP A 142 -7.92 -10.35 10.38
C ASP A 142 -9.25 -10.68 9.72
N GLN A 143 -9.31 -11.76 8.93
CA GLN A 143 -10.51 -12.30 8.27
C GLN A 143 -11.15 -11.40 7.19
N THR A 144 -11.13 -10.08 7.34
CA THR A 144 -11.79 -9.13 6.44
C THR A 144 -10.98 -7.85 6.17
N TYR A 145 -11.27 -7.25 5.02
CA TYR A 145 -10.92 -5.88 4.62
C TYR A 145 -12.15 -4.96 4.74
N VAL A 146 -11.91 -3.65 4.66
CA VAL A 146 -12.95 -2.63 4.43
C VAL A 146 -12.55 -1.80 3.21
N ASP A 147 -13.46 -1.59 2.25
CA ASP A 147 -13.19 -0.80 1.04
C ASP A 147 -13.49 0.70 1.20
N GLY A 148 -13.27 1.47 0.13
CA GLY A 148 -13.50 2.92 0.12
C GLY A 148 -14.96 3.36 0.33
N ASP A 149 -15.94 2.47 0.16
CA ASP A 149 -17.35 2.73 0.46
C ASP A 149 -17.72 2.27 1.89
N GLY A 150 -16.76 1.75 2.67
CA GLY A 150 -17.01 1.18 3.99
C GLY A 150 -17.56 -0.24 3.97
N ARG A 151 -17.52 -0.96 2.84
CA ARG A 151 -18.00 -2.35 2.78
C ARG A 151 -16.95 -3.32 3.26
N VAL A 152 -17.40 -4.33 4.00
CA VAL A 152 -16.56 -5.43 4.49
C VAL A 152 -16.40 -6.50 3.41
N HIS A 153 -15.16 -6.90 3.16
CA HIS A 153 -14.81 -7.95 2.20
C HIS A 153 -13.98 -9.05 2.86
N PRO A 154 -14.19 -10.33 2.56
CA PRO A 154 -13.38 -11.40 3.10
C PRO A 154 -11.94 -11.35 2.56
N VAL A 155 -10.97 -11.67 3.40
CA VAL A 155 -9.57 -11.83 2.99
C VAL A 155 -9.43 -12.98 2.00
N SER A 156 -8.47 -12.84 1.08
CA SER A 156 -8.12 -13.83 0.05
C SER A 156 -7.75 -15.18 0.65
N PHE A 157 -7.84 -16.24 -0.15
CA PHE A 157 -7.51 -17.60 0.31
C PHE A 157 -6.11 -17.70 0.93
N ALA A 158 -5.15 -17.01 0.32
CA ALA A 158 -3.75 -17.04 0.73
C ALA A 158 -3.41 -15.96 1.77
N GLY A 159 -4.34 -15.07 2.10
CA GLY A 159 -4.01 -13.77 2.68
C GLY A 159 -3.06 -12.99 1.78
N LEU A 160 -2.40 -11.99 2.37
CA LEU A 160 -1.38 -11.21 1.68
C LEU A 160 -0.20 -10.98 2.62
N THR A 161 1.01 -11.12 2.08
CA THR A 161 2.27 -10.88 2.80
C THR A 161 3.02 -9.81 2.05
N GLN A 162 3.21 -8.64 2.65
CA GLN A 162 4.00 -7.57 2.04
C GLN A 162 5.12 -7.09 2.95
N VAL A 163 6.30 -6.90 2.37
CA VAL A 163 7.37 -6.11 3.00
C VAL A 163 7.34 -4.73 2.38
N LEU A 164 7.22 -3.72 3.23
CA LEU A 164 7.22 -2.31 2.86
C LEU A 164 8.56 -1.70 3.24
N PHE A 165 9.15 -0.88 2.38
CA PHE A 165 10.35 -0.10 2.73
C PHE A 165 10.40 1.25 2.01
N LEU A 166 11.09 2.22 2.61
CA LEU A 166 11.32 3.52 1.99
C LEU A 166 12.46 3.43 0.97
N ALA A 167 12.26 3.99 -0.22
CA ALA A 167 13.37 4.36 -1.08
C ALA A 167 14.24 5.43 -0.40
N GLY A 168 15.49 5.57 -0.85
CA GLY A 168 16.47 6.48 -0.23
C GLY A 168 16.09 7.97 -0.29
N ASP A 169 15.08 8.34 -1.07
CA ASP A 169 14.52 9.71 -1.13
C ASP A 169 13.48 10.01 -0.04
N GLY A 170 12.99 9.00 0.69
CA GLY A 170 11.95 9.14 1.70
C GLY A 170 10.55 9.47 1.15
N GLN A 171 10.39 9.56 -0.17
CA GLN A 171 9.11 9.88 -0.83
C GLN A 171 8.36 8.59 -1.23
N HIS A 172 9.08 7.53 -1.58
CA HIS A 172 8.49 6.32 -2.14
C HIS A 172 8.46 5.17 -1.12
N ILE A 173 7.27 4.65 -0.84
CA ILE A 173 7.07 3.41 -0.07
C ILE A 173 6.94 2.26 -1.06
N ILE A 174 7.98 1.45 -1.20
CA ILE A 174 7.98 0.26 -2.06
C ILE A 174 7.26 -0.87 -1.32
N SER A 175 6.35 -1.57 -2.01
CA SER A 175 5.67 -2.77 -1.49
C SER A 175 6.12 -4.00 -2.26
N CYS A 176 6.58 -5.02 -1.55
CA CYS A 176 7.04 -6.28 -2.13
C CYS A 176 6.24 -7.45 -1.57
N ASP A 177 5.56 -8.17 -2.46
CA ASP A 177 4.85 -9.40 -2.15
C ASP A 177 5.60 -10.60 -2.75
N PRO A 178 5.79 -11.71 -2.00
CA PRO A 178 6.54 -12.87 -2.45
C PRO A 178 5.91 -13.65 -3.62
N TRP A 179 4.69 -13.33 -4.04
CA TRP A 179 4.02 -13.87 -5.23
C TRP A 179 4.17 -12.97 -6.47
N LEU A 180 4.55 -11.71 -6.28
CA LEU A 180 4.75 -10.75 -7.37
C LEU A 180 6.17 -10.83 -7.94
N THR A 181 6.44 -10.09 -9.01
CA THR A 181 7.79 -10.01 -9.57
C THR A 181 8.77 -9.46 -8.54
N ARG A 182 10.01 -9.97 -8.53
CA ARG A 182 11.11 -9.49 -7.68
C ARG A 182 11.62 -8.13 -8.16
N ASP A 183 10.85 -7.09 -7.95
CA ASP A 183 11.21 -5.74 -8.37
C ASP A 183 10.64 -4.66 -7.45
N TYR A 184 10.84 -3.39 -7.82
CA TYR A 184 10.41 -2.23 -7.03
C TYR A 184 9.27 -1.48 -7.73
N SER A 185 8.42 -2.20 -8.46
CA SER A 185 7.40 -1.56 -9.30
C SER A 185 6.09 -1.23 -8.58
N TYR A 186 5.83 -1.88 -7.44
CA TYR A 186 4.64 -1.66 -6.62
C TYR A 186 4.94 -0.69 -5.49
N GLU A 187 4.06 0.30 -5.31
CA GLU A 187 4.26 1.38 -4.36
C GLU A 187 2.96 1.73 -3.65
N VAL A 188 3.08 2.09 -2.38
CA VAL A 188 2.02 2.79 -1.65
C VAL A 188 2.31 4.28 -1.79
N GLY A 189 1.64 4.94 -2.73
CA GLY A 189 1.82 6.40 -2.91
C GLY A 189 1.55 7.15 -1.60
N THR A 190 2.45 8.05 -1.21
CA THR A 190 2.40 8.81 0.05
C THR A 190 1.31 9.91 0.04
N PRO A 191 0.95 10.50 1.20
CA PRO A 191 -0.04 11.56 1.26
C PRO A 191 0.27 12.75 0.34
N VAL A 192 -0.77 13.53 0.03
CA VAL A 192 -0.69 14.77 -0.76
C VAL A 192 -0.07 14.51 -2.15
N ASP A 193 -0.72 13.66 -2.95
CA ASP A 193 -0.29 13.29 -4.30
C ASP A 193 1.15 12.75 -4.38
N CYS A 194 1.50 11.86 -3.44
CA CYS A 194 2.83 11.27 -3.31
C CYS A 194 3.94 12.27 -2.96
N ARG A 195 3.63 13.41 -2.33
CA ARG A 195 4.64 14.46 -2.04
C ARG A 195 5.15 14.45 -0.60
N PHE A 196 4.50 13.71 0.28
CA PHE A 196 4.86 13.63 1.68
C PHE A 196 6.17 12.85 1.88
N LEU A 197 7.13 13.46 2.58
CA LEU A 197 8.38 12.83 2.97
C LEU A 197 8.19 12.03 4.26
N VAL A 198 8.29 10.71 4.14
CA VAL A 198 8.21 9.78 5.25
C VAL A 198 9.55 9.73 5.97
N HIS A 199 9.49 9.86 7.30
CA HIS A 199 10.64 9.70 8.18
C HIS A 199 10.72 8.27 8.73
N SER A 200 9.59 7.76 9.24
CA SER A 200 9.45 6.38 9.73
C SER A 200 8.15 5.74 9.26
N LEU A 201 8.15 4.41 9.18
CA LEU A 201 6.98 3.60 8.89
C LEU A 201 6.87 2.37 9.79
N SER A 202 5.63 1.94 10.01
CA SER A 202 5.25 0.64 10.56
C SER A 202 4.02 0.13 9.81
N ALA A 203 3.73 -1.17 9.84
CA ALA A 203 2.52 -1.70 9.22
C ALA A 203 2.03 -2.96 9.92
N ALA A 204 0.73 -3.22 9.83
CA ALA A 204 0.09 -4.44 10.28
C ALA A 204 -1.16 -4.70 9.43
N ALA A 205 -1.36 -5.94 9.00
CA ALA A 205 -2.56 -6.36 8.26
C ALA A 205 -2.98 -5.40 7.12
N SER A 206 -2.02 -5.08 6.24
CA SER A 206 -2.16 -4.15 5.11
C SER A 206 -2.44 -2.68 5.45
N THR A 207 -2.49 -2.32 6.73
CA THR A 207 -2.54 -0.92 7.18
C THR A 207 -1.12 -0.40 7.39
N THR A 208 -0.70 0.53 6.55
CA THR A 208 0.58 1.25 6.71
C THR A 208 0.39 2.45 7.61
N PHE A 209 1.31 2.69 8.54
CA PHE A 209 1.37 3.84 9.46
C PHE A 209 2.69 4.58 9.24
N ILE A 210 2.63 5.88 8.94
CA ILE A 210 3.80 6.71 8.64
C ILE A 210 3.81 7.98 9.47
N THR A 211 5.00 8.56 9.63
CA THR A 211 5.20 9.89 10.21
C THR A 211 6.28 10.67 9.45
N ASN A 212 6.19 11.99 9.44
CA ASN A 212 7.30 12.87 9.03
C ASN A 212 8.16 13.29 10.24
N LYS A 213 9.17 14.13 9.99
CA LYS A 213 10.06 14.69 11.04
C LYS A 213 9.38 15.63 12.04
N TYR A 214 8.14 16.06 11.76
CA TYR A 214 7.33 16.93 12.62
C TYR A 214 6.23 16.16 13.37
N GLY A 215 6.17 14.83 13.22
CA GLY A 215 5.14 14.02 13.88
C GLY A 215 3.77 14.10 13.23
N ASP A 216 3.65 14.54 11.98
CA ASP A 216 2.38 14.45 11.24
C ASP A 216 2.23 13.03 10.75
N MET A 217 1.08 12.43 11.04
CA MET A 217 0.90 10.99 11.08
C MET A 217 -0.26 10.57 10.20
N TYR A 218 -0.03 9.54 9.37
CA TYR A 218 -1.03 9.04 8.45
C TYR A 218 -1.09 7.53 8.47
N THR A 219 -2.30 6.98 8.28
CA THR A 219 -2.49 5.56 8.00
C THR A 219 -3.22 5.33 6.68
N ARG A 220 -2.96 4.19 6.05
CA ARG A 220 -3.68 3.76 4.85
C ARG A 220 -3.79 2.25 4.80
N LEU A 221 -5.00 1.75 4.63
CA LEU A 221 -5.26 0.36 4.29
C LEU A 221 -5.04 0.18 2.77
N TYR A 222 -3.94 -0.46 2.40
CA TYR A 222 -3.56 -0.65 1.01
C TYR A 222 -2.68 -1.89 0.83
N ASP A 223 -3.05 -2.70 -0.14
CA ASP A 223 -2.24 -3.78 -0.69
C ASP A 223 -2.66 -4.09 -2.14
N VAL A 224 -1.99 -5.04 -2.79
CA VAL A 224 -2.29 -5.40 -4.18
C VAL A 224 -3.70 -5.99 -4.36
N ASP A 225 -4.24 -6.68 -3.34
CA ASP A 225 -5.57 -7.27 -3.37
C ASP A 225 -6.63 -6.15 -3.39
N LEU A 226 -6.53 -5.15 -2.52
CA LEU A 226 -7.44 -4.00 -2.48
C LEU A 226 -7.25 -3.03 -3.64
N ALA A 227 -6.02 -2.91 -4.15
CA ALA A 227 -5.67 -2.00 -5.25
C ALA A 227 -6.13 -2.45 -6.64
N GLY A 228 -6.89 -3.55 -6.76
CA GLY A 228 -7.37 -4.05 -8.05
C GLY A 228 -6.44 -5.08 -8.69
N GLY A 229 -5.44 -5.56 -7.95
CA GLY A 229 -4.34 -6.34 -8.48
C GLY A 229 -4.49 -7.87 -8.40
N ASP A 230 -5.53 -8.40 -7.75
CA ASP A 230 -5.85 -9.83 -7.77
C ASP A 230 -7.25 -10.13 -8.36
N PRO A 231 -7.41 -9.97 -9.69
CA PRO A 231 -8.65 -10.33 -10.40
C PRO A 231 -8.92 -11.84 -10.42
N ALA A 232 -7.95 -12.67 -10.01
CA ALA A 232 -8.17 -14.10 -9.91
C ALA A 232 -9.08 -14.42 -8.72
N GLN A 233 -8.92 -13.69 -7.60
CA GLN A 233 -9.68 -13.89 -6.38
C GLN A 233 -10.81 -12.88 -6.16
N PHE A 234 -10.67 -11.65 -6.68
CA PHE A 234 -11.63 -10.58 -6.42
C PHE A 234 -12.29 -10.02 -7.69
N ARG A 235 -13.49 -9.48 -7.50
CA ARG A 235 -14.17 -8.59 -8.45
C ARG A 235 -14.01 -7.15 -7.95
N TYR A 236 -13.80 -6.23 -8.89
CA TYR A 236 -13.58 -4.81 -8.60
C TYR A 236 -14.56 -3.93 -9.36
N THR A 237 -14.85 -2.75 -8.82
CA THR A 237 -15.72 -1.75 -9.42
C THR A 237 -15.17 -0.34 -9.25
N TRP A 238 -15.38 0.53 -10.24
CA TRP A 238 -15.08 1.96 -10.13
C TRP A 238 -16.20 2.75 -9.45
N VAL A 239 -17.39 2.17 -9.33
CA VAL A 239 -18.56 2.79 -8.70
C VAL A 239 -19.12 1.92 -7.59
N GLY A 240 -19.65 2.56 -6.55
CA GLY A 240 -20.32 1.85 -5.48
C GLY A 240 -21.57 1.15 -5.99
N LYS A 241 -21.87 -0.03 -5.42
CA LYS A 241 -23.10 -0.79 -5.68
C LYS A 241 -23.83 -1.03 -4.36
N PRO A 242 -24.45 0.01 -3.76
CA PRO A 242 -25.04 -0.05 -2.42
C PRO A 242 -26.20 -1.03 -2.29
N GLU A 243 -26.82 -1.41 -3.41
CA GLU A 243 -27.87 -2.41 -3.46
C GLU A 243 -27.35 -3.85 -3.25
N ARG A 244 -26.04 -4.08 -3.42
CA ARG A 244 -25.44 -5.40 -3.32
C ARG A 244 -24.95 -5.66 -1.90
N LYS A 245 -25.16 -6.90 -1.46
CA LYS A 245 -24.74 -7.37 -0.13
C LYS A 245 -23.25 -7.73 -0.14
N GLU A 246 -22.61 -7.57 1.01
CA GLU A 246 -21.29 -8.11 1.28
C GLU A 246 -21.30 -9.64 1.15
N SER A 247 -20.17 -10.21 0.76
CA SER A 247 -19.97 -11.66 0.67
C SER A 247 -19.48 -12.25 1.98
N GLY A 248 -19.93 -13.45 2.34
CA GLY A 248 -19.46 -14.15 3.55
C GLY A 248 -18.14 -14.91 3.38
N SER A 249 -17.62 -15.05 2.17
CA SER A 249 -16.34 -15.73 1.89
C SER A 249 -15.73 -15.28 0.58
N TRP A 250 -14.40 -15.42 0.44
CA TRP A 250 -13.69 -15.06 -0.80
C TRP A 250 -14.23 -15.84 -2.02
N LYS A 251 -14.65 -17.11 -1.83
CA LYS A 251 -15.24 -17.92 -2.91
C LYS A 251 -16.55 -17.34 -3.38
N GLU A 252 -17.44 -17.02 -2.44
CA GLU A 252 -18.72 -16.37 -2.75
C GLU A 252 -18.48 -15.02 -3.44
N HIS A 253 -17.58 -14.20 -2.90
CA HIS A 253 -17.18 -12.94 -3.50
C HIS A 253 -16.81 -13.11 -4.98
N ARG A 254 -16.02 -14.14 -5.30
CA ARG A 254 -15.50 -14.36 -6.65
C ARG A 254 -16.55 -14.83 -7.65
N ILE A 255 -17.44 -15.73 -7.25
CA ILE A 255 -18.34 -16.46 -8.17
C ILE A 255 -19.77 -15.92 -8.18
N ASN A 256 -20.22 -15.27 -7.11
CA ASN A 256 -21.58 -14.75 -7.00
C ASN A 256 -21.63 -13.27 -7.41
N PHE A 257 -22.04 -12.99 -8.64
CA PHE A 257 -22.12 -11.62 -9.16
C PHE A 257 -23.14 -10.70 -8.45
N ARG A 258 -23.98 -11.25 -7.56
CA ARG A 258 -24.93 -10.47 -6.74
C ARG A 258 -24.30 -9.86 -5.49
N THR A 259 -23.11 -10.29 -5.07
CA THR A 259 -22.41 -9.65 -3.95
C THR A 259 -21.64 -8.41 -4.42
N ALA A 260 -21.39 -7.49 -3.50
CA ALA A 260 -20.67 -6.26 -3.76
C ALA A 260 -19.22 -6.56 -4.19
N PRO A 261 -18.76 -6.03 -5.33
CA PRO A 261 -17.33 -6.03 -5.67
C PRO A 261 -16.57 -4.98 -4.84
N ILE A 262 -15.25 -5.15 -4.71
CA ILE A 262 -14.37 -4.19 -4.02
C ILE A 262 -14.35 -2.86 -4.79
N LYS A 263 -14.59 -1.75 -4.08
CA LYS A 263 -14.51 -0.40 -4.64
C LYS A 263 -13.07 0.02 -4.94
N LEU A 264 -12.86 0.57 -6.14
CA LEU A 264 -11.67 1.29 -6.55
C LEU A 264 -11.96 2.80 -6.71
N PRO A 265 -10.94 3.67 -6.53
CA PRO A 265 -9.64 3.37 -5.94
C PRO A 265 -9.77 2.93 -4.46
N PRO A 266 -8.72 2.32 -3.86
CA PRO A 266 -8.69 2.01 -2.43
C PRO A 266 -8.86 3.26 -1.56
N GLN A 267 -9.03 3.05 -0.25
CA GLN A 267 -9.08 4.14 0.72
C GLN A 267 -7.87 5.07 0.60
N GLU A 268 -8.16 6.37 0.74
CA GLU A 268 -7.14 7.42 0.82
C GLU A 268 -6.45 7.39 2.19
N TRP A 269 -5.38 8.17 2.34
CA TRP A 269 -4.70 8.30 3.63
C TRP A 269 -5.59 8.96 4.68
N LEU A 270 -5.69 8.33 5.85
CA LEU A 270 -6.29 8.90 7.05
C LEU A 270 -5.25 9.71 7.81
N HIS A 271 -5.49 11.00 7.98
CA HIS A 271 -4.67 11.86 8.83
C HIS A 271 -5.05 11.68 10.30
N HIS A 272 -4.06 11.60 11.19
CA HIS A 272 -4.27 11.49 12.63
C HIS A 272 -4.00 12.80 13.37
N SER A 273 -4.74 12.98 14.47
CA SER A 273 -4.54 14.10 15.40
C SER A 273 -3.11 14.12 15.95
N LYS A 274 -2.61 15.33 16.25
CA LYS A 274 -1.31 15.52 16.87
C LYS A 274 -1.30 14.96 18.29
N ILE A 275 -0.20 14.31 18.66
CA ILE A 275 0.05 13.89 20.04
C ILE A 275 0.39 15.12 20.90
N PRO A 276 -0.28 15.34 22.05
CA PRO A 276 -0.05 16.50 22.91
C PRO A 276 1.18 16.31 23.84
N GLY A 277 2.35 16.03 23.25
CA GLY A 277 3.59 15.88 24.01
C GLY A 277 4.82 15.58 23.16
N THR A 278 5.89 15.16 23.82
CA THR A 278 7.13 14.76 23.13
C THR A 278 6.96 13.36 22.57
N ILE A 279 7.34 13.19 21.31
CA ILE A 279 7.36 11.90 20.62
C ILE A 279 8.71 11.67 19.96
N THR A 280 8.97 10.42 19.59
CA THR A 280 10.11 10.01 18.79
C THR A 280 9.65 9.47 17.44
N ASP A 281 10.62 9.12 16.61
CA ASP A 281 10.43 8.45 15.33
C ASP A 281 10.11 6.95 15.42
N ARG A 282 10.09 6.38 16.63
CA ARG A 282 9.73 4.98 16.87
C ARG A 282 8.20 4.85 16.98
N ILE A 283 7.59 4.47 15.86
CA ILE A 283 6.15 4.25 15.72
C ILE A 283 5.83 2.77 15.53
N SER A 284 4.64 2.34 15.94
CA SER A 284 4.20 0.95 15.83
C SER A 284 2.69 0.90 15.55
N ILE A 285 2.27 -0.08 14.77
CA ILE A 285 0.87 -0.46 14.59
C ILE A 285 0.76 -1.98 14.72
N HIS A 286 -0.32 -2.48 15.30
CA HIS A 286 -0.59 -3.92 15.38
C HIS A 286 -2.08 -4.22 15.47
N SER A 287 -2.49 -5.38 14.94
CA SER A 287 -3.85 -5.88 15.07
C SER A 287 -4.16 -6.27 16.52
N THR A 288 -5.35 -5.92 17.00
CA THR A 288 -5.84 -6.25 18.35
C THR A 288 -7.01 -7.24 18.32
N ALA A 289 -7.72 -7.34 17.20
CA ALA A 289 -8.83 -8.26 16.97
C ALA A 289 -9.08 -8.43 15.45
N PRO A 290 -9.91 -9.42 15.02
CA PRO A 290 -10.33 -9.55 13.62
C PRO A 290 -11.04 -8.31 13.08
N GLY A 291 -10.99 -8.08 11.77
CA GLY A 291 -11.52 -6.91 11.06
C GLY A 291 -10.41 -5.97 10.61
N ALA A 292 -10.72 -5.00 9.73
CA ALA A 292 -9.74 -4.05 9.17
C ALA A 292 -9.45 -2.82 10.05
N ASP A 293 -10.30 -2.54 11.04
CA ASP A 293 -10.22 -1.32 11.85
C ASP A 293 -9.62 -1.57 13.26
N ASN A 294 -9.54 -2.83 13.67
CA ASN A 294 -9.07 -3.22 15.00
C ASN A 294 -7.55 -3.23 15.09
N ARG A 295 -6.95 -2.03 15.04
CA ARG A 295 -5.52 -1.80 15.25
C ARG A 295 -5.27 -0.75 16.31
N GLU A 296 -4.22 -0.96 17.09
CA GLU A 296 -3.69 0.05 18.01
C GLU A 296 -2.46 0.71 17.39
N LEU A 297 -2.46 2.04 17.36
CA LEU A 297 -1.31 2.86 17.02
C LEU A 297 -0.53 3.17 18.28
N ARG A 298 0.79 3.07 18.24
CA ARG A 298 1.69 3.44 19.34
C ARG A 298 2.83 4.32 18.84
N VAL A 299 3.21 5.30 19.65
CA VAL A 299 4.33 6.21 19.36
C VAL A 299 5.15 6.41 20.64
N GLU A 300 6.42 6.04 20.63
CA GLU A 300 7.29 6.22 21.79
C GLU A 300 7.47 7.72 22.09
N GLY A 301 7.44 8.09 23.36
CA GLY A 301 7.53 9.48 23.74
C GLY A 301 7.63 9.75 25.24
N LYS A 302 7.37 11.00 25.61
CA LYS A 302 7.33 11.47 26.99
C LYS A 302 6.07 12.29 27.25
N HIS A 303 5.52 12.10 28.45
CA HIS A 303 4.47 12.94 28.98
C HIS A 303 4.74 13.25 30.45
N SER A 304 4.64 14.52 30.83
CA SER A 304 4.80 14.97 32.23
C SER A 304 6.04 14.40 32.93
N GLY A 305 7.19 14.39 32.22
CA GLY A 305 8.48 13.90 32.73
C GLY A 305 8.70 12.38 32.68
N HIS A 306 7.68 11.58 32.36
CA HIS A 306 7.77 10.13 32.29
C HIS A 306 7.98 9.66 30.85
N THR A 307 8.82 8.64 30.66
CA THR A 307 8.98 7.94 29.38
C THR A 307 7.98 6.80 29.23
N GLY A 308 7.58 6.54 28.00
CA GLY A 308 6.57 5.56 27.67
C GLY A 308 6.16 5.64 26.21
N TYR A 309 4.89 5.35 25.93
CA TYR A 309 4.32 5.50 24.59
C TYR A 309 2.93 6.10 24.66
N TRP A 310 2.64 6.89 23.62
CA TRP A 310 1.30 7.35 23.30
C TRP A 310 0.58 6.26 22.52
N HIS A 311 -0.71 6.07 22.74
CA HIS A 311 -1.49 5.10 22.01
C HIS A 311 -2.95 5.53 21.81
N LYS A 312 -3.58 4.94 20.80
CA LYS A 312 -5.01 5.02 20.52
C LYS A 312 -5.41 3.92 19.53
N MET A 313 -6.71 3.60 19.42
CA MET A 313 -7.16 2.77 18.30
C MET A 313 -7.12 3.57 16.98
N LEU A 314 -7.05 2.85 15.86
CA LEU A 314 -6.90 3.42 14.52
C LEU A 314 -7.87 4.58 14.26
N LEU A 315 -9.15 4.36 14.59
CA LEU A 315 -10.24 5.30 14.35
C LEU A 315 -10.54 6.25 15.50
N ASP A 316 -9.89 6.10 16.65
CA ASP A 316 -10.09 7.01 17.80
C ASP A 316 -9.44 8.38 17.52
N GLU A 317 -10.00 9.44 18.08
CA GLU A 317 -9.47 10.80 17.92
C GLU A 317 -8.41 11.17 18.96
N GLU A 318 -8.52 10.63 20.18
CA GLU A 318 -7.72 11.03 21.33
C GLU A 318 -6.54 10.08 21.55
N TRP A 319 -5.41 10.65 22.00
CA TRP A 319 -4.21 9.90 22.38
C TRP A 319 -4.12 9.77 23.90
N GLU A 320 -3.86 8.55 24.37
CA GLU A 320 -3.55 8.25 25.76
C GLU A 320 -2.06 7.98 25.94
N PHE A 321 -1.54 8.10 27.17
CA PHE A 321 -0.12 7.84 27.46
C PHE A 321 0.04 6.74 28.51
N THR A 322 0.82 5.72 28.17
CA THR A 322 1.23 4.67 29.11
C THR A 322 2.71 4.84 29.46
N ALA A 323 2.99 5.11 30.74
CA ALA A 323 4.35 5.20 31.25
C ALA A 323 4.99 3.80 31.36
N THR A 324 6.23 3.67 30.89
CA THR A 324 7.02 2.42 30.99
C THR A 324 8.25 2.60 31.86
N GLY A 325 8.72 3.85 32.04
CA GLY A 325 9.96 4.16 32.74
C GLY A 325 11.23 3.72 32.02
N GLN A 326 11.11 3.13 30.83
CA GLN A 326 12.26 2.71 30.02
C GLN A 326 12.88 3.92 29.32
N PRO A 327 14.20 3.94 29.07
CA PRO A 327 14.81 4.97 28.24
C PRO A 327 14.17 5.01 26.84
N LEU A 328 14.09 6.20 26.25
CA LEU A 328 13.72 6.34 24.85
C LEU A 328 14.75 5.64 23.97
N GLN A 329 14.29 4.94 22.94
CA GLN A 329 15.13 4.27 21.95
C GLN A 329 15.13 5.02 20.61
N GLY A 330 14.03 5.70 20.28
CA GLY A 330 13.91 6.52 19.09
C GLY A 330 14.51 7.91 19.21
N THR A 331 14.61 8.60 18.09
CA THR A 331 15.05 10.00 18.00
C THR A 331 13.87 10.93 18.21
N ILE A 332 14.02 11.93 19.09
CA ILE A 332 12.97 12.92 19.34
C ILE A 332 12.66 13.71 18.06
N LEU A 333 11.37 13.83 17.72
CA LEU A 333 10.87 14.60 16.58
C LEU A 333 10.52 16.04 17.00
N ASP A 334 10.51 16.97 16.03
CA ASP A 334 10.07 18.37 16.21
C ASP A 334 8.52 18.45 16.18
N ASN A 335 7.89 17.77 17.13
CA ASN A 335 6.43 17.66 17.20
C ASN A 335 5.78 18.96 17.67
N SER A 336 5.12 19.67 16.75
CA SER A 336 4.29 20.83 17.04
C SER A 336 2.86 20.44 17.43
N PRO A 337 2.11 21.31 18.14
CA PRO A 337 0.69 21.10 18.38
C PRO A 337 -0.20 21.28 17.13
N THR A 338 0.35 21.84 16.05
CA THR A 338 -0.34 22.06 14.77
C THR A 338 0.20 21.12 13.69
N ASP A 339 -0.63 20.83 12.70
CA ASP A 339 -0.26 20.11 11.47
C ASP A 339 0.83 20.89 10.71
N ARG A 340 1.90 20.20 10.31
CA ARG A 340 3.02 20.72 9.52
C ARG A 340 3.31 19.88 8.28
N THR A 341 2.32 19.13 7.81
CA THR A 341 2.40 18.27 6.61
C THR A 341 2.94 19.03 5.40
N SER A 342 2.50 20.29 5.21
CA SER A 342 2.90 21.12 4.08
C SER A 342 4.36 21.58 4.08
N ASP A 343 5.04 21.56 5.24
CA ASP A 343 6.34 22.23 5.41
C ASP A 343 7.51 21.47 4.75
N THR A 344 7.30 20.20 4.41
CA THR A 344 8.35 19.31 3.85
C THR A 344 7.91 18.56 2.59
N LEU A 345 6.81 18.98 1.97
CA LEU A 345 6.40 18.36 0.72
C LEU A 345 7.47 18.57 -0.35
N VAL A 346 7.76 17.52 -1.10
CA VAL A 346 8.55 17.68 -2.33
C VAL A 346 7.73 18.43 -3.39
N ASP A 347 8.41 18.86 -4.45
CA ASP A 347 7.75 19.46 -5.61
C ASP A 347 6.73 18.48 -6.22
N PRO A 348 5.64 18.99 -6.83
CA PRO A 348 4.71 18.15 -7.58
C PRO A 348 5.43 17.32 -8.66
N SER A 349 4.84 16.17 -9.00
CA SER A 349 5.37 15.32 -10.07
C SER A 349 5.64 16.14 -11.35
N PRO A 350 6.81 15.98 -11.99
CA PRO A 350 7.18 16.74 -13.19
C PRO A 350 6.50 16.23 -14.47
N TYR A 351 5.58 15.28 -14.35
CA TYR A 351 4.95 14.62 -15.49
C TYR A 351 3.55 15.19 -15.75
N SER A 352 3.46 16.22 -16.58
CA SER A 352 2.18 16.71 -17.09
C SER A 352 1.97 16.22 -18.51
N TYR A 353 0.77 15.76 -18.84
CA TYR A 353 0.46 15.25 -20.19
C TYR A 353 -0.76 15.94 -20.77
N GLU A 354 -0.80 16.13 -22.08
CA GLU A 354 -2.01 16.54 -22.78
C GLU A 354 -2.19 15.88 -24.15
N GLY A 355 -3.43 15.86 -24.62
CA GLY A 355 -3.73 15.42 -25.98
C GLY A 355 -5.23 15.33 -26.22
N ARG A 356 -5.61 14.71 -27.34
CA ARG A 356 -7.02 14.50 -27.71
C ARG A 356 -7.45 13.06 -27.51
N LEU A 357 -8.70 12.87 -27.12
CA LEU A 357 -9.27 11.53 -26.99
C LEU A 357 -9.61 10.93 -28.37
N TYR A 358 -9.28 9.66 -28.56
CA TYR A 358 -9.68 8.89 -29.72
C TYR A 358 -11.21 8.75 -29.77
N GLY A 359 -11.79 8.82 -30.97
CA GLY A 359 -13.25 8.85 -31.17
C GLY A 359 -13.89 10.21 -30.87
N ASN A 360 -13.37 10.92 -29.88
CA ASN A 360 -13.88 12.21 -29.39
C ASN A 360 -12.89 13.35 -29.72
N LYS A 361 -12.72 13.63 -31.03
CA LYS A 361 -11.72 14.60 -31.50
C LYS A 361 -11.98 16.04 -31.03
N ASN A 362 -13.19 16.33 -30.58
CA ASN A 362 -13.58 17.58 -29.95
C ASN A 362 -13.26 17.65 -28.45
N VAL A 363 -12.56 16.66 -27.87
CA VAL A 363 -12.18 16.66 -26.45
C VAL A 363 -10.65 16.67 -26.31
N ARG A 364 -10.14 17.73 -25.67
CA ARG A 364 -8.74 17.84 -25.23
C ARG A 364 -8.66 17.56 -23.74
N VAL A 365 -7.69 16.75 -23.35
CA VAL A 365 -7.45 16.35 -21.96
C VAL A 365 -6.07 16.80 -21.56
N LYS A 366 -5.96 17.37 -20.35
CA LYS A 366 -4.71 17.64 -19.67
C LYS A 366 -4.72 16.96 -18.30
N ILE A 367 -3.63 16.28 -17.99
CA ILE A 367 -3.38 15.57 -16.74
C ILE A 367 -2.15 16.25 -16.12
N PRO A 368 -2.33 17.24 -15.23
CA PRO A 368 -1.22 17.91 -14.58
C PRO A 368 -0.58 17.00 -13.53
N ASN A 369 0.74 17.08 -13.40
CA ASN A 369 1.52 16.47 -12.31
C ASN A 369 1.14 15.01 -11.99
N PHE A 370 1.04 14.17 -13.02
CA PHE A 370 0.72 12.75 -12.89
C PHE A 370 1.72 12.04 -11.96
N ALA A 371 1.31 11.76 -10.73
CA ALA A 371 2.11 11.05 -9.74
C ALA A 371 1.87 9.55 -9.90
N TYR A 372 2.78 8.83 -10.55
CA TYR A 372 2.56 7.47 -11.06
C TYR A 372 2.19 6.40 -10.00
N ALA A 373 2.44 6.65 -8.70
CA ALA A 373 2.04 5.81 -7.58
C ALA A 373 0.71 6.23 -6.92
N ALA A 374 0.18 7.40 -7.27
CA ALA A 374 -1.14 7.85 -6.83
C ALA A 374 -2.25 7.06 -7.51
N THR A 375 -3.33 6.80 -6.78
CA THR A 375 -4.49 6.05 -7.26
C THR A 375 -5.56 6.94 -7.89
N SER A 376 -5.43 8.26 -7.76
CA SER A 376 -6.37 9.28 -8.19
C SER A 376 -5.60 10.45 -8.81
N HIS A 377 -6.04 10.95 -9.96
CA HIS A 377 -5.33 11.98 -10.73
C HIS A 377 -6.31 13.05 -11.22
N PRO A 378 -6.05 14.35 -10.97
CA PRO A 378 -6.89 15.40 -11.51
C PRO A 378 -6.80 15.45 -13.04
N VAL A 379 -7.92 15.76 -13.68
CA VAL A 379 -8.01 15.93 -15.14
C VAL A 379 -8.78 17.19 -15.49
N GLU A 380 -8.18 17.97 -16.39
CA GLU A 380 -8.83 19.08 -17.09
C GLU A 380 -9.27 18.58 -18.47
N ALA A 381 -10.57 18.46 -18.70
CA ALA A 381 -11.12 18.09 -20.00
C ALA A 381 -11.82 19.29 -20.63
N THR A 382 -11.26 19.81 -21.72
CA THR A 382 -11.90 20.84 -22.52
C THR A 382 -12.68 20.19 -23.66
N ILE A 383 -14.00 20.37 -23.64
CA ILE A 383 -14.93 19.85 -24.64
C ILE A 383 -15.33 21.00 -25.55
N TYR A 384 -15.14 20.79 -26.85
CA TYR A 384 -15.45 21.74 -27.90
C TYR A 384 -16.72 21.34 -28.65
N ASP A 385 -17.41 22.32 -29.22
CA ASP A 385 -18.62 22.07 -30.03
C ASP A 385 -18.28 21.28 -31.31
N THR A 386 -17.12 21.53 -31.91
CA THR A 386 -16.66 20.84 -33.12
C THR A 386 -15.19 20.38 -33.03
N PRO A 387 -14.78 19.34 -33.79
CA PRO A 387 -13.38 18.96 -33.93
C PRO A 387 -12.49 20.08 -34.49
N GLU A 388 -13.02 20.90 -35.39
CA GLU A 388 -12.32 22.04 -35.98
C GLU A 388 -11.99 23.11 -34.93
N ASP A 389 -12.90 23.37 -34.00
CA ASP A 389 -12.68 24.27 -32.87
C ASP A 389 -11.60 23.73 -31.92
N ALA A 390 -11.60 22.42 -31.69
CA ALA A 390 -10.54 21.77 -30.93
C ALA A 390 -9.17 21.85 -31.64
N GLU A 391 -9.16 21.97 -32.98
CA GLU A 391 -7.97 22.20 -33.79
C GLU A 391 -7.46 23.64 -33.78
N ALA A 392 -8.37 24.61 -33.76
CA ALA A 392 -8.04 26.03 -33.69
C ALA A 392 -7.64 26.54 -32.29
N GLY A 393 -7.73 25.70 -31.25
CA GLY A 393 -7.76 26.05 -29.82
C GLY A 393 -6.57 26.80 -29.20
N GLY A 394 -6.42 28.09 -29.52
CA GLY A 394 -5.80 29.10 -28.66
C GLY A 394 -6.84 29.83 -27.77
N PRO A 395 -6.42 30.48 -26.67
CA PRO A 395 -7.33 31.09 -25.67
C PRO A 395 -8.03 32.39 -26.11
N HIS A 396 -8.06 32.72 -27.40
CA HIS A 396 -8.56 33.99 -27.91
C HIS A 396 -9.34 33.86 -29.23
N ASN A 397 -10.65 33.62 -29.13
CA ASN A 397 -11.62 34.17 -30.07
C ASN A 397 -12.89 34.60 -29.32
N ALA A 398 -13.46 35.74 -29.71
CA ALA A 398 -14.54 36.43 -28.99
C ALA A 398 -15.92 35.72 -29.07
N TRP A 399 -15.94 34.48 -29.57
CA TRP A 399 -17.11 33.61 -29.67
C TRP A 399 -16.63 32.24 -29.17
N GLY A 400 -16.80 31.99 -27.87
CA GLY A 400 -16.15 30.88 -27.18
C GLY A 400 -16.49 29.52 -27.79
N THR A 401 -15.54 28.58 -27.77
CA THR A 401 -15.74 27.30 -28.47
C THR A 401 -15.40 26.05 -27.67
N GLY A 402 -14.87 26.17 -26.44
CA GLY A 402 -14.63 25.01 -25.58
C GLY A 402 -14.89 25.31 -24.10
N ARG A 403 -15.50 24.36 -23.39
CA ARG A 403 -15.74 24.44 -21.93
C ARG A 403 -14.89 23.41 -21.21
N THR A 404 -14.25 23.83 -20.13
CA THR A 404 -13.38 22.97 -19.32
C THR A 404 -14.14 22.40 -18.13
N TYR A 405 -14.01 21.09 -17.96
CA TYR A 405 -14.56 20.32 -16.86
C TYR A 405 -13.43 19.68 -16.06
N HIS A 406 -13.57 19.70 -14.73
CA HIS A 406 -12.66 19.03 -13.82
C HIS A 406 -13.21 17.65 -13.49
N MET A 407 -12.41 16.63 -13.76
CA MET A 407 -12.73 15.22 -13.52
C MET A 407 -11.54 14.52 -12.86
N THR A 408 -11.70 13.23 -12.55
CA THR A 408 -10.64 12.44 -11.90
C THR A 408 -10.39 11.17 -12.69
N ILE A 409 -9.12 10.85 -12.97
CA ILE A 409 -8.74 9.51 -13.40
C ILE A 409 -8.38 8.70 -12.17
N ALA A 410 -9.09 7.61 -11.93
CA ALA A 410 -8.67 6.59 -10.98
C ALA A 410 -7.80 5.55 -11.69
N THR A 411 -6.74 5.10 -11.04
CA THR A 411 -5.82 4.10 -11.58
C THR A 411 -5.59 2.96 -10.59
N ALA A 412 -5.45 1.75 -11.14
CA ALA A 412 -5.04 0.54 -10.48
C ALA A 412 -3.83 -0.02 -11.24
N TYR A 413 -2.69 -0.15 -10.56
CA TYR A 413 -1.44 -0.55 -11.19
C TYR A 413 -1.48 -2.03 -11.62
N GLY A 414 -0.97 -2.29 -12.83
CA GLY A 414 -0.92 -3.62 -13.42
C GLY A 414 -1.98 -3.84 -14.52
N ARG A 415 -1.74 -4.84 -15.38
CA ARG A 415 -2.58 -5.15 -16.56
C ARG A 415 -3.73 -6.11 -16.21
N LEU A 416 -4.26 -6.04 -15.00
CA LEU A 416 -4.84 -7.18 -14.27
C LEU A 416 -6.31 -7.46 -14.62
N ALA A 417 -6.57 -7.77 -15.89
CA ALA A 417 -7.87 -8.31 -16.34
C ALA A 417 -7.90 -9.85 -16.36
N SER A 418 -6.73 -10.51 -16.33
CA SER A 418 -6.61 -11.97 -16.31
C SER A 418 -5.40 -12.45 -15.48
N PRO A 419 -5.39 -13.71 -14.98
CA PRO A 419 -4.21 -14.26 -14.31
C PRO A 419 -2.92 -14.23 -15.17
N LEU A 420 -3.06 -14.25 -16.50
CA LEU A 420 -1.95 -14.16 -17.47
C LEU A 420 -1.34 -12.76 -17.61
N SER A 421 -1.93 -11.77 -16.95
CA SER A 421 -1.55 -10.35 -17.07
C SER A 421 -0.86 -9.79 -15.84
N GLN A 422 -0.58 -10.64 -14.84
CA GLN A 422 0.39 -10.32 -13.79
C GLN A 422 1.73 -9.99 -14.44
N ARG A 423 2.38 -8.94 -13.94
CA ARG A 423 3.67 -8.53 -14.47
C ARG A 423 4.67 -9.64 -14.19
N LEU A 424 5.40 -10.06 -15.23
CA LEU A 424 6.40 -11.14 -15.17
C LEU A 424 7.85 -10.63 -15.28
N PHE A 425 8.05 -9.33 -15.56
CA PHE A 425 9.36 -8.73 -15.81
C PHE A 425 9.65 -7.60 -14.83
N SER A 426 10.88 -7.62 -14.32
CA SER A 426 11.39 -6.69 -13.31
C SER A 426 11.50 -5.27 -13.82
N ARG A 427 11.27 -4.29 -12.94
CA ARG A 427 11.50 -2.85 -13.17
C ARG A 427 11.76 -2.08 -11.87
N ALA A 428 12.47 -0.96 -11.99
CA ALA A 428 12.61 0.04 -10.92
C ALA A 428 11.31 0.85 -10.66
N PHE A 429 11.23 1.54 -9.53
CA PHE A 429 10.20 2.56 -9.33
C PHE A 429 10.39 3.72 -10.33
N GLY A 430 9.40 4.61 -10.46
CA GLY A 430 9.46 5.71 -11.45
C GLY A 430 8.79 5.43 -12.80
N LEU A 431 8.79 6.45 -13.65
CA LEU A 431 8.51 6.35 -15.08
C LEU A 431 9.85 6.33 -15.83
N ASP A 432 9.89 5.61 -16.95
CA ASP A 432 11.03 5.52 -17.87
C ASP A 432 10.48 5.14 -19.26
N ASP A 433 11.35 4.75 -20.20
CA ASP A 433 10.98 4.31 -21.56
C ASP A 433 10.20 2.98 -21.58
N GLU A 434 10.37 2.14 -20.55
CA GLU A 434 9.50 1.00 -20.35
C GLU A 434 8.12 1.48 -19.86
N PRO A 435 7.03 1.01 -20.45
CA PRO A 435 5.70 1.46 -20.06
C PRO A 435 5.21 0.89 -18.73
N ARG A 436 4.67 1.74 -17.86
CA ARG A 436 3.77 1.31 -16.76
C ARG A 436 2.38 1.08 -17.33
N TYR A 437 1.69 0.07 -16.80
CA TYR A 437 0.35 -0.29 -17.23
C TYR A 437 -0.63 -0.12 -16.09
N TYR A 438 -1.77 0.48 -16.38
CA TYR A 438 -2.84 0.66 -15.42
C TYR A 438 -4.17 0.23 -16.00
N LYS A 439 -5.00 -0.40 -15.18
CA LYS A 439 -6.45 -0.34 -15.35
C LYS A 439 -6.91 1.01 -14.81
N ALA A 440 -7.79 1.70 -15.51
CA ALA A 440 -8.19 3.05 -15.13
C ALA A 440 -9.66 3.33 -15.46
N ALA A 441 -10.17 4.40 -14.88
CA ALA A 441 -11.45 4.98 -15.28
C ALA A 441 -11.43 6.49 -15.09
N LEU A 442 -12.09 7.21 -16.01
CA LEU A 442 -12.46 8.61 -15.80
C LEU A 442 -13.74 8.60 -14.96
N LEU A 443 -13.64 9.13 -13.75
CA LEU A 443 -14.76 9.35 -12.84
C LEU A 443 -15.37 10.71 -13.16
N VAL A 444 -16.67 10.74 -13.46
CA VAL A 444 -17.38 11.99 -13.77
C VAL A 444 -18.13 12.45 -12.51
N PRO A 445 -17.74 13.58 -11.91
CA PRO A 445 -18.40 14.08 -10.70
C PRO A 445 -19.87 14.44 -10.93
N PRO A 446 -20.75 14.32 -9.91
CA PRO A 446 -22.17 14.68 -10.03
C PRO A 446 -22.42 16.11 -10.54
N GLU A 447 -21.56 17.06 -10.16
CA GLU A 447 -21.62 18.45 -10.60
C GLU A 447 -21.29 18.63 -12.09
N VAL A 448 -20.45 17.75 -12.67
CA VAL A 448 -20.21 17.72 -14.12
C VAL A 448 -21.39 17.06 -14.82
N LEU A 449 -21.90 15.93 -14.29
CA LEU A 449 -23.09 15.26 -14.84
C LEU A 449 -24.29 16.20 -14.91
N ALA A 450 -24.52 17.03 -13.90
CA ALA A 450 -25.63 17.99 -13.87
C ALA A 450 -25.55 19.04 -15.00
N GLN A 451 -24.34 19.38 -15.45
CA GLN A 451 -24.13 20.39 -16.49
C GLN A 451 -24.54 19.91 -17.89
N ARG A 452 -24.71 18.59 -18.11
CA ARG A 452 -25.12 18.02 -19.41
C ARG A 452 -26.44 18.62 -19.94
N VAL A 453 -27.35 18.99 -19.03
CA VAL A 453 -28.65 19.58 -19.39
C VAL A 453 -28.51 20.94 -20.08
N HIS A 454 -27.39 21.62 -19.84
CA HIS A 454 -27.10 22.97 -20.36
C HIS A 454 -25.91 23.01 -21.32
N ASP A 455 -25.36 21.84 -21.65
CA ASP A 455 -24.23 21.69 -22.54
C ASP A 455 -24.42 20.46 -23.45
N PRO A 456 -24.91 20.67 -24.69
CA PRO A 456 -25.12 19.59 -25.65
C PRO A 456 -23.82 18.85 -26.04
N ALA A 457 -22.66 19.53 -26.04
CA ALA A 457 -21.39 18.91 -26.40
C ALA A 457 -20.91 17.96 -25.29
N LEU A 458 -21.06 18.38 -24.02
CA LEU A 458 -20.87 17.51 -22.87
C LEU A 458 -21.87 16.35 -22.87
N ASP A 459 -23.15 16.61 -23.13
CA ASP A 459 -24.19 15.58 -23.17
C ASP A 459 -23.88 14.49 -24.20
N ALA A 460 -23.46 14.89 -25.41
CA ALA A 460 -23.04 13.97 -26.46
C ALA A 460 -21.80 13.15 -26.06
N PHE A 461 -20.78 13.81 -25.50
CA PHE A 461 -19.57 13.14 -25.01
C PHE A 461 -19.90 12.08 -23.95
N LEU A 462 -20.74 12.44 -22.96
CA LEU A 462 -21.12 11.51 -21.91
C LEU A 462 -21.98 10.36 -22.48
N ALA A 463 -22.96 10.64 -23.35
CA ALA A 463 -23.81 9.62 -23.93
C ALA A 463 -23.08 8.60 -24.81
N GLU A 464 -21.97 8.99 -25.45
CA GLU A 464 -21.14 8.07 -26.24
C GLU A 464 -20.26 7.15 -25.37
N ASN A 465 -19.87 7.61 -24.18
CA ASN A 465 -18.83 6.95 -23.38
C ASN A 465 -19.35 6.32 -22.06
N ILE A 466 -20.55 6.71 -21.62
CA ILE A 466 -21.19 6.23 -20.39
C ILE A 466 -22.49 5.51 -20.73
N ASP A 467 -22.64 4.29 -20.23
CA ASP A 467 -23.86 3.50 -20.38
C ASP A 467 -24.74 3.64 -19.12
N GLU A 468 -24.44 2.88 -18.05
CA GLU A 468 -25.23 2.88 -16.81
C GLU A 468 -24.58 3.68 -15.67
N ASP A 469 -23.26 3.57 -15.52
CA ASP A 469 -22.50 4.12 -14.38
C ASP A 469 -21.69 5.36 -14.83
N PRO A 470 -21.53 6.41 -14.00
CA PRO A 470 -20.86 7.66 -14.37
C PRO A 470 -19.33 7.54 -14.45
N VAL A 471 -18.84 6.51 -15.12
CA VAL A 471 -17.44 6.16 -15.28
C VAL A 471 -17.15 5.69 -16.69
N ILE A 472 -16.00 6.09 -17.21
CA ILE A 472 -15.51 5.66 -18.52
C ILE A 472 -14.28 4.79 -18.30
N PRO A 473 -14.37 3.44 -18.35
CA PRO A 473 -13.24 2.55 -18.09
C PRO A 473 -12.30 2.47 -19.31
N PHE A 474 -10.99 2.45 -19.04
CA PHE A 474 -9.95 2.27 -20.05
C PHE A 474 -8.67 1.68 -19.44
N TYR A 475 -7.65 1.49 -20.27
CA TYR A 475 -6.30 1.15 -19.83
C TYR A 475 -5.33 2.28 -20.14
N LEU A 476 -4.35 2.49 -19.27
CA LEU A 476 -3.25 3.40 -19.52
C LEU A 476 -1.96 2.61 -19.77
N LYS A 477 -1.19 3.10 -20.73
CA LYS A 477 0.21 2.73 -20.93
C LYS A 477 1.03 4.01 -20.82
N VAL A 478 1.83 4.14 -19.76
CA VAL A 478 2.48 5.40 -19.35
C VAL A 478 3.99 5.25 -19.39
N THR A 479 4.66 6.18 -20.05
CA THR A 479 6.11 6.39 -20.06
C THR A 479 6.38 7.84 -19.66
N GLU A 480 7.64 8.24 -19.46
CA GLU A 480 7.94 9.66 -19.19
C GLU A 480 7.40 10.62 -20.26
N GLU A 481 7.39 10.19 -21.52
CA GLU A 481 7.11 11.07 -22.67
C GLU A 481 5.65 11.02 -23.16
N GLU A 482 4.92 9.96 -22.81
CA GLU A 482 3.59 9.71 -23.33
C GLU A 482 2.70 8.87 -22.41
N ILE A 483 1.44 9.25 -22.32
CA ILE A 483 0.33 8.39 -21.89
C ILE A 483 -0.46 7.95 -23.12
N LYS A 484 -0.60 6.63 -23.31
CA LYS A 484 -1.59 6.05 -24.23
C LYS A 484 -2.84 5.66 -23.46
N VAL A 485 -3.97 6.22 -23.85
CA VAL A 485 -5.30 5.84 -23.35
C VAL A 485 -5.89 4.82 -24.31
N ILE A 486 -6.14 3.60 -23.83
CA ILE A 486 -6.57 2.46 -24.64
C ILE A 486 -7.98 2.08 -24.18
N VAL A 487 -8.96 2.29 -25.06
CA VAL A 487 -10.35 1.88 -24.81
C VAL A 487 -10.56 0.48 -25.38
N PRO A 488 -10.74 -0.56 -24.55
CA PRO A 488 -10.83 -1.93 -25.04
C PRO A 488 -12.16 -2.14 -25.80
N PRO A 489 -12.19 -2.98 -26.85
CA PRO A 489 -13.44 -3.32 -27.54
C PRO A 489 -14.33 -4.28 -26.73
N LEU A 490 -13.79 -4.91 -25.69
CA LEU A 490 -14.51 -5.77 -24.76
C LEU A 490 -14.06 -5.45 -23.31
N PRO A 491 -14.97 -5.34 -22.34
CA PRO A 491 -14.66 -4.92 -20.97
C PRO A 491 -13.66 -5.82 -20.22
N PHE A 492 -13.43 -7.06 -20.71
CA PHE A 492 -12.58 -8.06 -20.06
C PHE A 492 -11.25 -8.36 -20.77
N ALA A 493 -10.93 -7.65 -21.86
CA ALA A 493 -9.73 -7.94 -22.66
C ALA A 493 -8.88 -6.69 -22.90
N ALA A 494 -7.72 -6.62 -22.24
CA ALA A 494 -6.71 -5.59 -22.46
C ALA A 494 -5.88 -5.86 -23.74
N ILE A 495 -6.53 -5.93 -24.91
CA ILE A 495 -5.88 -6.19 -26.20
C ILE A 495 -5.67 -4.85 -26.94
N ASP A 496 -4.42 -4.59 -27.34
CA ASP A 496 -4.05 -3.40 -28.12
C ASP A 496 -4.63 -3.48 -29.53
N PHE A 497 -5.67 -2.71 -29.81
CA PHE A 497 -6.11 -2.44 -31.18
C PHE A 497 -5.58 -1.06 -31.59
N PRO A 498 -4.67 -0.96 -32.59
CA PRO A 498 -4.05 0.30 -33.01
C PRO A 498 -5.05 1.42 -33.38
N THR A 499 -6.28 1.04 -33.69
CA THR A 499 -7.38 1.90 -34.09
C THR A 499 -8.25 2.38 -32.93
N ARG A 500 -7.84 2.29 -31.65
CA ARG A 500 -8.60 2.82 -30.48
C ARG A 500 -7.70 3.37 -29.36
N VAL A 501 -6.71 4.18 -29.74
CA VAL A 501 -5.69 4.70 -28.82
C VAL A 501 -5.59 6.21 -28.90
N SER A 502 -5.83 6.89 -27.77
CA SER A 502 -5.49 8.31 -27.59
C SER A 502 -4.03 8.43 -27.17
N ARG A 503 -3.35 9.48 -27.62
CA ARG A 503 -1.96 9.78 -27.23
C ARG A 503 -1.92 11.13 -26.55
N LEU A 504 -1.48 11.15 -25.30
CA LEU A 504 -1.22 12.36 -24.53
C LEU A 504 0.29 12.52 -24.39
N ARG A 505 0.84 13.64 -24.84
CA ARG A 505 2.27 13.95 -24.83
C ARG A 505 2.64 14.76 -23.60
N ARG A 506 3.86 14.57 -23.12
CA ARG A 506 4.44 15.38 -22.03
C ARG A 506 4.48 16.87 -22.44
N ILE A 507 4.19 17.78 -21.49
CA ILE A 507 4.24 19.25 -21.66
C ILE A 507 5.05 19.95 -20.59
#